data_AF-A0A945HFZ1-F1
#
_entry.id   AF-A0A945HFZ1-F1
#
_cell.length_a   1.000
_cell.length_b   1.000
_cell.length_c   1.000
_cell.angle_alpha   90.00
_cell.angle_beta   90.00
_cell.angle_gamma   90.00
#
_symmetry.space_group_name_H-M   'P 1'
#
loop_
_entity.id
_entity.type
_entity.pdbx_description
1 polymer ?
#
loop_
_entity_poly.entity_id
_entity_poly.type
_entity_poly.pdbx_seq_one_letter_code
_entity_poly.pdbx_strand_id
1 'polypeptide(L)'
;ATAVYGLESPLDIFIWHFDKPRQVFNADINQASIILVGINLLSITLFETLNRSGFTQISFIDDPLLRNIRLFDELGQIKDLPEISNLVLSDKALTDFSYNSVLVLPCSDFGGSTAFRQWNTLAHQQEFHLLPISMHDLRGFIGPYIIPNSAPCYECLIARENANLIDYQEEAVIGEQAHTIQLTTSAYTEAMLQTLAGIAVMEVVKIFTSIMLCPTSELINISLLEPSITRHPVLKIPRCPCCSPAEWRPDINVSKNEFKQTLLASE
;
A
#
# COMPACT_ATOMS: atom_id res chain seq x y z
N ALA A 1 13.62 -4.87 -49.21
CA ALA A 1 13.74 -4.79 -47.74
C ALA A 1 12.48 -5.41 -47.15
N THR A 2 12.57 -6.68 -46.78
CA THR A 2 11.49 -7.43 -46.11
C THR A 2 11.38 -6.89 -44.69
N ALA A 3 10.31 -6.15 -44.40
CA ALA A 3 9.94 -5.82 -43.03
C ALA A 3 9.64 -7.15 -42.33
N VAL A 4 10.53 -7.56 -41.43
CA VAL A 4 10.24 -8.61 -40.46
C VAL A 4 9.19 -8.01 -39.54
N TYR A 5 7.92 -8.32 -39.80
CA TYR A 5 6.85 -8.11 -38.83
C TYR A 5 7.21 -8.99 -37.63
N GLY A 6 7.92 -8.41 -36.65
CA GLY A 6 8.06 -9.01 -35.35
C GLY A 6 6.65 -9.32 -34.84
N LEU A 7 6.42 -10.54 -34.40
CA LEU A 7 5.15 -10.90 -33.78
C LEU A 7 4.95 -9.98 -32.58
N GLU A 8 4.02 -9.03 -32.72
CA GLU A 8 3.60 -8.16 -31.64
C GLU A 8 3.13 -9.04 -30.48
N SER A 9 3.67 -8.79 -29.29
CA SER A 9 3.27 -9.54 -28.10
C SER A 9 1.88 -9.09 -27.64
N PRO A 10 1.16 -9.89 -26.82
CA PRO A 10 -0.09 -9.43 -26.21
C PRO A 10 0.05 -8.11 -25.43
N LEU A 11 1.22 -7.85 -24.83
CA LEU A 11 1.52 -6.58 -24.16
C LEU A 11 1.62 -5.41 -25.14
N ASP A 12 2.18 -5.62 -26.34
CA ASP A 12 2.26 -4.58 -27.36
C ASP A 12 0.87 -4.12 -27.80
N ILE A 13 0.01 -5.09 -28.09
CA ILE A 13 -1.39 -4.86 -28.47
C ILE A 13 -2.13 -4.15 -27.32
N PHE A 14 -1.90 -4.56 -26.07
CA PHE A 14 -2.49 -3.90 -24.91
C PHE A 14 -2.09 -2.42 -24.83
N ILE A 15 -0.81 -2.11 -24.97
CA ILE A 15 -0.29 -0.73 -24.88
C ILE A 15 -0.87 0.16 -25.99
N TRP A 16 -1.12 -0.40 -27.19
CA TRP A 16 -1.71 0.35 -28.30
C TRP A 16 -3.09 0.92 -27.99
N HIS A 17 -3.87 0.28 -27.11
CA HIS A 17 -5.18 0.80 -26.70
C HIS A 17 -5.10 2.14 -25.95
N PHE A 18 -3.90 2.56 -25.54
CA PHE A 18 -3.67 3.80 -24.78
C PHE A 18 -2.85 4.83 -25.56
N ASP A 19 -2.66 4.65 -26.87
CA ASP A 19 -1.87 5.55 -27.75
C ASP A 19 -0.45 5.85 -27.23
N LYS A 20 0.12 4.93 -26.44
CA LYS A 20 1.44 5.10 -25.83
C LYS A 20 2.50 4.30 -26.60
N PRO A 21 3.66 4.89 -26.95
CA PRO A 21 4.74 4.10 -27.56
C PRO A 21 5.31 3.10 -26.54
N ARG A 22 5.56 1.85 -26.98
CA ARG A 22 6.16 0.79 -26.13
C ARG A 22 7.45 1.23 -25.44
N GLN A 23 8.27 2.03 -26.13
CA GLN A 23 9.53 2.55 -25.59
C GLN A 23 9.30 3.43 -24.35
N VAL A 24 8.27 4.27 -24.37
CA VAL A 24 7.91 5.13 -23.23
C VAL A 24 7.34 4.29 -22.10
N PHE A 25 6.44 3.35 -22.41
CA PHE A 25 5.90 2.40 -21.41
C PHE A 25 7.02 1.63 -20.69
N ASN A 26 7.96 1.05 -21.45
CA ASN A 26 9.09 0.32 -20.89
C ASN A 26 10.02 1.25 -20.10
N ALA A 27 10.22 2.50 -20.54
CA ALA A 27 11.02 3.47 -19.80
C ALA A 27 10.41 3.77 -18.43
N ASP A 28 9.09 3.96 -18.35
CA ASP A 28 8.39 4.21 -17.09
C ASP A 28 8.50 3.01 -16.14
N ILE A 29 8.26 1.78 -16.65
CA ILE A 29 8.38 0.55 -15.88
C ILE A 29 9.83 0.32 -15.39
N ASN A 30 10.82 0.61 -16.23
CA ASN A 30 12.23 0.43 -15.88
C ASN A 30 12.75 1.49 -14.89
N GLN A 31 12.11 2.66 -14.83
CA GLN A 31 12.41 3.71 -13.87
C GLN A 31 11.68 3.50 -12.53
N ALA A 32 10.65 2.66 -12.50
CA ALA A 32 9.91 2.34 -11.29
C ALA A 32 10.77 1.57 -10.30
N SER A 33 10.97 2.15 -9.11
CA SER A 33 11.58 1.48 -7.97
C SER A 33 10.48 1.05 -7.01
N ILE A 34 10.42 -0.26 -6.73
CA ILE A 34 9.38 -0.85 -5.88
C ILE A 34 10.02 -1.50 -4.66
N ILE A 35 9.46 -1.20 -3.50
CA ILE A 35 9.84 -1.83 -2.23
C ILE A 35 8.65 -2.62 -1.71
N LEU A 36 8.80 -3.94 -1.62
CA LEU A 36 7.83 -4.81 -0.97
C LEU A 36 8.16 -4.88 0.52
N VAL A 37 7.19 -4.59 1.38
CA VAL A 37 7.40 -4.62 2.83
C VAL A 37 6.64 -5.81 3.44
N GLY A 38 7.36 -6.57 4.25
CA GLY A 38 6.89 -7.80 4.87
C GLY A 38 7.28 -9.02 4.05
N ILE A 39 7.76 -10.06 4.73
CA ILE A 39 8.02 -11.36 4.11
C ILE A 39 6.83 -12.27 4.41
N ASN A 40 5.90 -12.31 3.46
CA ASN A 40 4.69 -13.13 3.51
C ASN A 40 4.37 -13.67 2.12
N LEU A 41 3.35 -14.52 2.02
CA LEU A 41 3.07 -15.17 0.73
C LEU A 41 2.58 -14.15 -0.29
N LEU A 42 1.80 -13.15 0.13
CA LEU A 42 1.32 -12.10 -0.76
C LEU A 42 2.48 -11.27 -1.34
N SER A 43 3.46 -10.87 -0.53
CA SER A 43 4.62 -10.12 -1.03
C SER A 43 5.49 -10.95 -1.98
N ILE A 44 5.65 -12.24 -1.72
CA ILE A 44 6.35 -13.17 -2.63
C ILE A 44 5.58 -13.29 -3.96
N THR A 45 4.27 -13.53 -3.92
CA THR A 45 3.43 -13.62 -5.12
C THR A 45 3.44 -12.31 -5.92
N LEU A 46 3.43 -11.16 -5.23
CA LEU A 46 3.54 -9.84 -5.86
C LEU A 46 4.88 -9.66 -6.57
N PHE A 47 6.00 -10.05 -5.94
CA PHE A 47 7.32 -9.98 -6.57
C PHE A 47 7.37 -10.76 -7.88
N GLU A 48 6.89 -12.01 -7.88
CA GLU A 48 6.85 -12.81 -9.11
C GLU A 48 5.99 -12.16 -10.19
N THR A 49 4.82 -11.63 -9.80
CA THR A 49 3.87 -11.00 -10.72
C THR A 49 4.42 -9.69 -11.29
N LEU A 50 5.08 -8.88 -10.48
CA LEU A 50 5.79 -7.67 -10.89
C LEU A 50 6.93 -7.99 -11.84
N ASN A 51 7.78 -8.99 -11.53
CA ASN A 51 8.86 -9.42 -12.43
C ASN A 51 8.33 -9.88 -13.79
N ARG A 52 7.26 -10.69 -13.81
CA ARG A 52 6.60 -11.12 -15.06
C ARG A 52 6.02 -9.94 -15.85
N SER A 53 5.70 -8.84 -15.18
CA SER A 53 5.20 -7.60 -15.79
C SER A 53 6.31 -6.65 -16.25
N GLY A 54 7.58 -7.02 -16.08
CA GLY A 54 8.74 -6.27 -16.57
C GLY A 54 9.39 -5.32 -15.56
N PHE A 55 8.88 -5.25 -14.33
CA PHE A 55 9.56 -4.50 -13.26
C PHE A 55 10.85 -5.23 -12.88
N THR A 56 11.95 -4.48 -12.81
CA THR A 56 13.29 -5.05 -12.54
C THR A 56 13.93 -4.50 -11.26
N GLN A 57 13.52 -3.31 -10.81
CA GLN A 57 14.03 -2.66 -9.61
C GLN A 57 13.09 -2.93 -8.42
N ILE A 58 13.00 -4.19 -8.02
CA ILE A 58 12.20 -4.61 -6.87
C ILE A 58 13.14 -5.03 -5.75
N SER A 59 12.85 -4.54 -4.54
CA SER A 59 13.55 -4.92 -3.32
C SER A 59 12.55 -5.27 -2.22
N PHE A 60 13.03 -5.95 -1.18
CA PHE A 60 12.23 -6.30 -0.01
C PHE A 60 12.76 -5.62 1.24
N ILE A 61 11.85 -5.20 2.10
CA ILE A 61 12.11 -4.85 3.50
C ILE A 61 11.40 -5.87 4.39
N ASP A 62 12.16 -6.46 5.29
CA ASP A 62 11.65 -7.43 6.25
C ASP A 62 11.12 -6.73 7.51
N ASP A 63 9.83 -6.41 7.52
CA ASP A 63 9.11 -5.93 8.70
C ASP A 63 8.57 -7.11 9.52
N PRO A 64 9.02 -7.29 10.78
CA PRO A 64 8.54 -8.37 11.67
C PRO A 64 7.03 -8.42 11.85
N LEU A 65 6.31 -7.29 11.85
CA LEU A 65 4.86 -7.26 12.02
C LEU A 65 4.09 -7.75 10.80
N LEU A 66 4.77 -7.82 9.65
CA LEU A 66 4.22 -8.27 8.36
C LEU A 66 4.79 -9.64 7.93
N ARG A 67 5.47 -10.35 8.82
CA ARG A 67 6.00 -11.71 8.54
C ARG A 67 4.90 -12.75 8.63
N ASN A 68 4.80 -13.60 7.60
CA ASN A 68 4.04 -14.84 7.72
C ASN A 68 4.93 -15.88 8.42
N ILE A 69 4.61 -16.25 9.66
CA ILE A 69 5.47 -17.13 10.47
C ILE A 69 5.65 -18.53 9.89
N ARG A 70 4.79 -18.95 8.94
CA ARG A 70 4.95 -20.23 8.24
C ARG A 70 6.19 -20.25 7.34
N LEU A 71 6.62 -19.08 6.87
CA LEU A 71 7.82 -18.92 6.05
C LEU A 71 9.12 -18.93 6.85
N PHE A 72 9.04 -18.90 8.18
CA PHE A 72 10.20 -18.82 9.06
C PHE A 72 10.38 -20.10 9.88
N ASP A 73 11.63 -20.43 10.21
CA ASP A 73 11.98 -21.48 11.16
C ASP A 73 11.96 -20.99 12.61
N GLU A 74 12.23 -21.90 13.54
CA GLU A 74 12.26 -21.59 14.97
C GLU A 74 13.38 -20.60 15.35
N LEU A 75 14.37 -20.42 14.47
CA LEU A 75 15.48 -19.49 14.62
C LEU A 75 15.19 -18.14 13.92
N GLY A 76 14.00 -17.96 13.35
CA GLY A 76 13.62 -16.77 12.61
C GLY A 76 14.31 -16.63 11.25
N GLN A 77 14.87 -17.72 10.70
CA GLN A 77 15.41 -17.79 9.35
C GLN A 77 14.32 -18.18 8.35
N ILE A 78 14.45 -17.72 7.11
CA ILE A 78 13.44 -17.98 6.08
C ILE A 78 13.66 -19.37 5.49
N LYS A 79 12.63 -20.21 5.48
CA LYS A 79 12.69 -21.63 5.10
C LYS A 79 12.78 -21.86 3.60
N ASP A 80 11.92 -21.18 2.83
CA ASP A 80 11.70 -21.45 1.40
C ASP A 80 11.42 -20.15 0.64
N LEU A 81 12.45 -19.32 0.46
CA LEU A 81 12.37 -18.14 -0.41
C LEU A 81 12.71 -18.54 -1.86
N PRO A 82 11.96 -18.09 -2.87
CA PRO A 82 12.51 -18.01 -4.23
C PRO A 82 13.84 -17.24 -4.22
N GLU A 83 14.70 -17.41 -5.22
CA GLU A 83 15.94 -16.63 -5.33
C GLU A 83 15.60 -15.13 -5.51
N ILE A 84 15.44 -14.42 -4.39
CA ILE A 84 15.21 -12.99 -4.37
C ILE A 84 16.58 -12.33 -4.30
N SER A 85 17.06 -11.93 -5.47
CA SER A 85 18.39 -11.36 -5.68
C SER A 85 18.64 -10.04 -4.91
N ASN A 86 17.59 -9.37 -4.42
CA ASN A 86 17.65 -8.05 -3.77
C ASN A 86 16.87 -7.97 -2.44
N LEU A 87 17.00 -8.99 -1.59
CA LEU A 87 16.44 -8.94 -0.23
C LEU A 87 17.27 -8.01 0.66
N VAL A 88 16.71 -6.86 1.05
CA VAL A 88 17.36 -5.92 1.97
C VAL A 88 16.87 -6.19 3.40
N LEU A 89 17.64 -6.99 4.12
CA LEU A 89 17.40 -7.28 5.54
C LEU A 89 17.96 -6.16 6.41
N SER A 90 17.25 -5.04 6.63
CA SER A 90 17.56 -4.20 7.82
C SER A 90 16.52 -3.12 8.15
N ASP A 91 16.44 -2.81 9.45
CA ASP A 91 15.79 -1.64 10.07
C ASP A 91 16.37 -0.27 9.63
N LYS A 92 17.47 -0.27 8.85
CA LYS A 92 18.21 0.94 8.45
C LYS A 92 18.07 1.31 6.98
N ALA A 93 17.29 0.56 6.20
CA ALA A 93 17.26 0.70 4.74
C ALA A 93 16.57 1.99 4.24
N LEU A 94 15.78 2.69 5.05
CA LEU A 94 14.92 3.77 4.55
C LEU A 94 15.62 5.12 4.31
N THR A 95 16.86 5.32 4.76
CA THR A 95 17.54 6.63 4.64
C THR A 95 18.19 6.89 3.27
N ASP A 96 18.35 5.86 2.44
CA ASP A 96 19.21 5.92 1.25
C ASP A 96 18.41 5.95 -0.08
N PHE A 97 17.08 5.94 -0.02
CA PHE A 97 16.24 5.93 -1.21
C PHE A 97 15.98 7.34 -1.76
N SER A 98 16.03 7.51 -3.09
CA SER A 98 15.63 8.76 -3.75
C SER A 98 14.10 8.87 -3.78
N TYR A 99 13.55 9.71 -2.91
CA TYR A 99 12.17 9.67 -2.40
C TYR A 99 11.05 9.88 -3.44
N ASN A 100 11.33 10.54 -4.58
CA ASN A 100 10.31 10.89 -5.58
C ASN A 100 9.95 9.77 -6.58
N SER A 101 10.63 8.62 -6.55
CA SER A 101 10.43 7.55 -7.56
C SER A 101 10.23 6.16 -6.96
N VAL A 102 10.00 6.09 -5.64
CA VAL A 102 9.85 4.84 -4.90
C VAL A 102 8.40 4.63 -4.51
N LEU A 103 7.86 3.48 -4.90
CA LEU A 103 6.57 2.99 -4.43
C LEU A 103 6.78 1.89 -3.40
N VAL A 104 6.34 2.15 -2.18
CA VAL A 104 6.39 1.19 -1.07
C VAL A 104 5.07 0.45 -0.97
N LEU A 105 5.13 -0.88 -0.92
CA LEU A 105 4.01 -1.81 -0.92
C LEU A 105 4.02 -2.65 0.35
N PRO A 106 3.45 -2.17 1.47
CA PRO A 106 3.29 -3.01 2.65
C PRO A 106 2.20 -4.05 2.38
N CYS A 107 2.58 -5.31 2.59
CA CYS A 107 1.79 -6.47 2.21
C CYS A 107 1.42 -7.25 3.47
N SER A 108 0.20 -7.78 3.53
CA SER A 108 -0.18 -8.79 4.52
C SER A 108 -1.15 -9.82 3.96
N ASP A 109 -0.90 -11.10 4.21
CA ASP A 109 -1.80 -12.22 3.87
C ASP A 109 -2.63 -12.72 5.07
N PHE A 110 -2.52 -12.06 6.23
CA PHE A 110 -3.24 -12.37 7.46
C PHE A 110 -3.94 -11.15 8.09
N GLY A 111 -3.92 -10.00 7.40
CA GLY A 111 -4.43 -8.72 7.92
C GLY A 111 -3.45 -7.98 8.84
N GLY A 112 -3.96 -7.21 9.80
CA GLY A 112 -3.12 -6.43 10.73
C GLY A 112 -2.90 -4.99 10.30
N SER A 113 -3.82 -4.11 10.68
CA SER A 113 -3.81 -2.69 10.33
C SER A 113 -2.67 -1.91 11.01
N THR A 114 -2.16 -2.38 12.15
CA THR A 114 -1.15 -1.67 12.96
C THR A 114 0.15 -1.41 12.20
N ALA A 115 0.67 -2.41 11.47
CA ALA A 115 1.89 -2.24 10.69
C ALA A 115 1.69 -1.19 9.57
N PHE A 116 0.55 -1.22 8.88
CA PHE A 116 0.25 -0.25 7.84
C PHE A 116 0.17 1.19 8.37
N ARG A 117 -0.29 1.39 9.61
CA ARG A 117 -0.27 2.72 10.27
C ARG A 117 1.16 3.22 10.52
N GLN A 118 2.08 2.33 10.90
CA GLN A 118 3.50 2.67 11.07
C GLN A 118 4.12 3.09 9.74
N TRP A 119 3.90 2.31 8.68
CA TRP A 119 4.36 2.63 7.33
C TRP A 119 3.74 3.89 6.76
N ASN A 120 2.47 4.14 7.02
CA ASN A 120 1.78 5.36 6.65
C ASN A 120 2.43 6.59 7.32
N THR A 121 2.77 6.49 8.61
CA THR A 121 3.47 7.57 9.32
C THR A 121 4.85 7.81 8.71
N LEU A 122 5.60 6.74 8.43
CA LEU A 122 6.92 6.84 7.77
C LEU A 122 6.82 7.45 6.37
N ALA A 123 5.81 7.08 5.58
CA ALA A 123 5.58 7.62 4.23
C ALA A 123 5.41 9.15 4.25
N HIS A 124 4.72 9.68 5.25
CA HIS A 124 4.57 11.12 5.42
C HIS A 124 5.85 11.80 5.94
N GLN A 125 6.59 11.16 6.84
CA GLN A 125 7.85 11.70 7.39
C GLN A 125 8.99 11.73 6.37
N GLN A 126 9.02 10.73 5.47
CA GLN A 126 10.09 10.52 4.49
C GLN A 126 9.64 10.81 3.05
N GLU A 127 8.43 11.35 2.87
CA GLU A 127 7.87 11.80 1.58
C GLU A 127 7.89 10.75 0.43
N PHE A 128 7.72 9.46 0.74
CA PHE A 128 7.60 8.41 -0.28
C PHE A 128 6.15 7.99 -0.52
N HIS A 129 5.87 7.40 -1.68
CA HIS A 129 4.53 6.94 -2.05
C HIS A 129 4.26 5.55 -1.46
N LEU A 130 3.06 5.31 -0.95
CA LEU A 130 2.68 4.06 -0.28
C LEU A 130 1.39 3.49 -0.91
N LEU A 131 1.36 2.19 -1.19
CA LEU A 131 0.15 1.48 -1.60
C LEU A 131 -0.01 0.22 -0.75
N PRO A 132 -0.79 0.25 0.34
CA PRO A 132 -1.04 -0.91 1.17
C PRO A 132 -1.83 -1.99 0.42
N ILE A 133 -1.45 -3.24 0.63
CA ILE A 133 -2.13 -4.39 0.04
C ILE A 133 -2.32 -5.44 1.13
N SER A 134 -3.55 -5.89 1.35
CA SER A 134 -3.82 -6.95 2.32
C SER A 134 -4.84 -7.95 1.86
N MET A 135 -4.77 -9.14 2.44
CA MET A 135 -5.78 -10.17 2.35
C MET A 135 -6.18 -10.60 3.75
N HIS A 136 -7.48 -10.58 4.03
CA HIS A 136 -8.09 -11.16 5.22
C HIS A 136 -9.57 -11.43 4.94
N ASP A 137 -10.20 -12.34 5.69
CA ASP A 137 -11.63 -12.68 5.56
C ASP A 137 -12.07 -13.04 4.13
N LEU A 138 -11.20 -13.72 3.38
CA LEU A 138 -11.44 -14.11 1.98
C LEU A 138 -11.69 -12.90 1.04
N ARG A 139 -11.16 -11.74 1.43
CA ARG A 139 -11.19 -10.49 0.67
C ARG A 139 -9.78 -9.97 0.48
N GLY A 140 -9.56 -9.36 -0.68
CA GLY A 140 -8.36 -8.63 -1.00
C GLY A 140 -8.62 -7.13 -0.98
N PHE A 141 -7.68 -6.38 -0.42
CA PHE A 141 -7.74 -4.94 -0.27
C PHE A 141 -6.51 -4.32 -0.92
N ILE A 142 -6.71 -3.32 -1.78
CA ILE A 142 -5.63 -2.55 -2.40
C ILE A 142 -5.92 -1.07 -2.15
N GLY A 143 -4.99 -0.40 -1.48
CA GLY A 143 -4.99 1.03 -1.26
C GLY A 143 -5.50 1.49 0.11
N PRO A 144 -5.75 2.81 0.27
CA PRO A 144 -5.63 3.83 -0.78
C PRO A 144 -4.20 4.02 -1.30
N TYR A 145 -4.05 4.58 -2.51
CA TYR A 145 -2.75 4.99 -3.03
C TYR A 145 -2.34 6.33 -2.41
N ILE A 146 -1.39 6.27 -1.48
CA ILE A 146 -1.02 7.36 -0.59
C ILE A 146 0.13 8.13 -1.23
N ILE A 147 -0.18 9.36 -1.61
CA ILE A 147 0.79 10.39 -1.99
C ILE A 147 0.85 11.38 -0.82
N PRO A 148 2.01 11.51 -0.13
CA PRO A 148 2.16 12.42 0.99
C PRO A 148 1.62 13.82 0.69
N ASN A 149 0.91 14.39 1.66
CA ASN A 149 0.28 15.72 1.62
C ASN A 149 -0.79 15.95 0.53
N SER A 150 -0.95 15.07 -0.46
CA SER A 150 -1.84 15.27 -1.63
C SER A 150 -3.09 14.39 -1.60
N ALA A 151 -2.96 13.14 -1.16
CA ALA A 151 -4.04 12.15 -1.15
C ALA A 151 -4.56 11.89 0.29
N PRO A 152 -5.74 11.24 0.47
CA PRO A 152 -6.07 10.60 1.73
C PRO A 152 -4.98 9.58 2.12
N CYS A 153 -4.65 9.53 3.41
CA CYS A 153 -3.69 8.58 3.95
C CYS A 153 -4.38 7.36 4.56
N TYR A 154 -3.61 6.38 5.04
CA TYR A 154 -4.18 5.19 5.69
C TYR A 154 -5.01 5.54 6.94
N GLU A 155 -4.57 6.50 7.76
CA GLU A 155 -5.39 6.99 8.89
C GLU A 155 -6.73 7.59 8.47
N CYS A 156 -6.83 8.18 7.26
CA CYS A 156 -8.13 8.66 6.75
C CYS A 156 -9.07 7.49 6.43
N LEU A 157 -8.53 6.38 5.93
CA LEU A 157 -9.30 5.15 5.71
C LEU A 157 -9.80 4.59 7.05
N ILE A 158 -8.88 4.35 8.01
CA ILE A 158 -9.21 3.77 9.32
C ILE A 158 -10.28 4.60 10.04
N ALA A 159 -10.17 5.92 10.02
CA ALA A 159 -11.17 6.79 10.64
C ALA A 159 -12.57 6.67 9.99
N ARG A 160 -12.66 6.37 8.69
CA ARG A 160 -13.94 6.08 8.02
C ARG A 160 -14.46 4.70 8.37
N GLU A 161 -13.60 3.69 8.45
CA GLU A 161 -13.99 2.34 8.87
C GLU A 161 -14.54 2.37 10.29
N ASN A 162 -13.81 3.00 11.22
CA ASN A 162 -14.22 3.15 12.61
C ASN A 162 -15.56 3.88 12.77
N ALA A 163 -15.87 4.85 11.90
CA ALA A 163 -17.16 5.54 11.93
C ALA A 163 -18.34 4.64 11.50
N ASN A 164 -18.08 3.52 10.83
CA ASN A 164 -19.07 2.55 10.39
C ASN A 164 -19.11 1.28 11.27
N LEU A 165 -18.18 1.12 12.21
CA LEU A 165 -18.15 -0.04 13.10
C LEU A 165 -19.20 0.11 14.20
N ILE A 166 -19.96 -0.97 14.41
CA ILE A 166 -20.93 -1.07 15.51
C ILE A 166 -20.20 -1.32 16.83
N ASP A 167 -19.10 -2.10 16.80
CA ASP A 167 -18.31 -2.46 17.98
C ASP A 167 -16.81 -2.26 17.74
N TYR A 168 -16.33 -1.05 18.00
CA TYR A 168 -14.95 -0.64 17.73
C TYR A 168 -13.92 -1.39 18.57
N GLN A 169 -14.28 -1.80 19.79
CA GLN A 169 -13.31 -2.37 20.74
C GLN A 169 -12.88 -3.79 20.34
N GLU A 170 -13.79 -4.61 19.84
CA GLU A 170 -13.48 -5.98 19.41
C GLU A 170 -12.60 -5.98 18.16
N GLU A 171 -12.93 -5.17 17.15
CA GLU A 171 -12.16 -5.05 15.91
C GLU A 171 -10.75 -4.49 16.13
N ALA A 172 -10.59 -3.53 17.05
CA ALA A 172 -9.27 -3.01 17.40
C ALA A 172 -8.37 -4.10 18.01
N VAL A 173 -8.92 -4.94 18.89
CA VAL A 173 -8.17 -6.06 19.51
C VAL A 173 -7.79 -7.11 18.47
N ILE A 174 -8.69 -7.44 17.54
CA ILE A 174 -8.40 -8.39 16.46
C ILE A 174 -7.30 -7.85 15.54
N GLY A 175 -7.36 -6.56 15.19
CA GLY A 175 -6.34 -5.90 14.36
C GLY A 175 -4.95 -5.88 15.03
N GLU A 176 -4.89 -5.65 16.34
CA GLU A 176 -3.63 -5.69 17.11
C GLU A 176 -3.08 -7.11 17.25
N GLN A 177 -3.95 -8.12 17.36
CA GLN A 177 -3.57 -9.52 17.56
C GLN A 177 -3.42 -10.31 16.26
N ALA A 178 -3.70 -9.73 15.09
CA ALA A 178 -3.68 -10.40 13.79
C ALA A 178 -2.37 -11.18 13.54
N HIS A 179 -1.22 -10.58 13.88
CA HIS A 179 0.09 -11.23 13.76
C HIS A 179 0.23 -12.46 14.70
N THR A 180 -0.36 -12.43 15.89
CA THR A 180 -0.31 -13.54 16.85
C THR A 180 -1.26 -14.68 16.48
N ILE A 181 -2.42 -14.36 15.89
CA ILE A 181 -3.46 -15.35 15.56
C ILE A 181 -3.37 -15.89 14.12
N GLN A 182 -2.40 -15.44 13.32
CA GLN A 182 -2.26 -15.75 11.89
C GLN A 182 -2.32 -17.25 11.55
N LEU A 183 -1.88 -18.14 12.46
CA LEU A 183 -1.94 -19.59 12.26
C LEU A 183 -3.36 -20.16 12.28
N THR A 184 -4.30 -19.47 12.93
CA THR A 184 -5.68 -19.94 13.18
C THR A 184 -6.72 -19.28 12.28
N THR A 185 -6.44 -18.11 11.72
CA THR A 185 -7.42 -17.29 10.99
C THR A 185 -7.25 -17.30 9.47
N SER A 186 -6.09 -17.70 8.95
CA SER A 186 -5.79 -17.55 7.52
C SER A 186 -6.20 -18.79 6.72
N ALA A 187 -7.40 -18.75 6.15
CA ALA A 187 -7.86 -19.68 5.12
C ALA A 187 -7.74 -18.99 3.75
N TYR A 188 -6.84 -19.45 2.89
CA TYR A 188 -6.72 -18.97 1.51
C TYR A 188 -6.20 -20.08 0.61
N THR A 189 -6.34 -19.89 -0.70
CA THR A 189 -5.70 -20.73 -1.71
C THR A 189 -4.68 -19.92 -2.50
N GLU A 190 -3.73 -20.59 -3.14
CA GLU A 190 -2.76 -19.90 -4.01
C GLU A 190 -3.44 -19.08 -5.11
N ALA A 191 -4.56 -19.57 -5.66
CA ALA A 191 -5.32 -18.84 -6.68
C ALA A 191 -5.85 -17.49 -6.17
N MET A 192 -6.20 -17.40 -4.88
CA MET A 192 -6.63 -16.15 -4.25
C MET A 192 -5.49 -15.13 -4.19
N LEU A 193 -4.29 -15.57 -3.78
CA LEU A 193 -3.07 -14.75 -3.77
C LEU A 193 -2.72 -14.25 -5.17
N GLN A 194 -2.71 -15.14 -6.17
CA GLN A 194 -2.42 -14.79 -7.56
C GLN A 194 -3.44 -13.80 -8.14
N THR A 195 -4.73 -13.95 -7.79
CA THR A 195 -5.79 -13.03 -8.22
C THR A 195 -5.56 -11.64 -7.64
N LEU A 196 -5.33 -11.54 -6.32
CA LEU A 196 -5.06 -10.26 -5.66
C LEU A 196 -3.78 -9.61 -6.21
N ALA A 197 -2.71 -10.38 -6.35
CA ALA A 197 -1.44 -9.88 -6.89
C ALA A 197 -1.58 -9.37 -8.33
N GLY A 198 -2.30 -10.09 -9.19
CA GLY A 198 -2.55 -9.65 -10.57
C GLY A 198 -3.29 -8.30 -10.64
N ILE A 199 -4.32 -8.12 -9.81
CA ILE A 199 -5.08 -6.87 -9.75
C ILE A 199 -4.21 -5.75 -9.16
N ALA A 200 -3.46 -6.02 -8.09
CA ALA A 200 -2.56 -5.04 -7.48
C ALA A 200 -1.46 -4.58 -8.44
N VAL A 201 -0.83 -5.50 -9.17
CA VAL A 201 0.19 -5.16 -10.18
C VAL A 201 -0.42 -4.32 -11.30
N MET A 202 -1.67 -4.54 -11.68
CA MET A 202 -2.35 -3.67 -12.64
C MET A 202 -2.53 -2.24 -12.10
N GLU A 203 -2.80 -2.07 -10.81
CA GLU A 203 -2.80 -0.72 -10.18
C GLU A 203 -1.39 -0.10 -10.18
N VAL A 204 -0.34 -0.87 -9.87
CA VAL A 204 1.05 -0.41 -9.92
C VAL A 204 1.46 0.02 -11.34
N VAL A 205 1.11 -0.77 -12.37
CA VAL A 205 1.33 -0.42 -13.77
C VAL A 205 0.65 0.91 -14.11
N LYS A 206 -0.61 1.10 -13.69
CA LYS A 206 -1.33 2.37 -13.90
C LYS A 206 -0.65 3.56 -13.23
N ILE A 207 -0.15 3.37 -12.00
CA ILE A 207 0.58 4.41 -11.25
C ILE A 207 1.81 4.89 -12.02
N PHE A 208 2.66 3.97 -12.49
CA PHE A 208 3.93 4.36 -13.11
C PHE A 208 3.78 4.78 -14.58
N THR A 209 2.89 4.14 -15.33
CA THR A 209 2.80 4.36 -16.77
C THR A 209 1.78 5.43 -17.14
N SER A 210 0.94 5.90 -16.21
CA SER A 210 -0.08 6.91 -16.48
C SER A 210 -0.98 6.61 -17.70
N ILE A 211 -1.09 5.34 -18.11
CA ILE A 211 -1.93 4.90 -19.24
C ILE A 211 -3.42 5.11 -18.96
N MET A 212 -3.78 5.18 -17.68
CA MET A 212 -5.12 5.45 -17.20
C MET A 212 -5.03 6.30 -15.94
N LEU A 213 -6.05 7.13 -15.70
CA LEU A 213 -6.20 7.85 -14.44
C LEU A 213 -6.25 6.83 -13.29
N CYS A 214 -5.26 6.88 -12.41
CA CYS A 214 -5.24 6.11 -11.17
C CYS A 214 -5.85 6.96 -10.06
N PRO A 215 -7.07 6.65 -9.58
CA PRO A 215 -7.66 7.39 -8.47
C PRO A 215 -6.86 7.11 -7.20
N THR A 216 -6.16 8.13 -6.70
CA THR A 216 -5.35 8.07 -5.46
C THR A 216 -6.22 7.90 -4.20
N SER A 217 -7.53 8.09 -4.33
CA SER A 217 -8.46 8.27 -3.22
C SER A 217 -9.48 7.13 -3.12
N GLU A 218 -9.09 5.91 -3.46
CA GLU A 218 -9.97 4.74 -3.44
C GLU A 218 -9.33 3.55 -2.72
N LEU A 219 -10.14 2.84 -1.94
CA LEU A 219 -9.87 1.48 -1.49
C LEU A 219 -10.55 0.52 -2.48
N ILE A 220 -9.77 -0.36 -3.09
CA ILE A 220 -10.29 -1.43 -3.94
C ILE A 220 -10.49 -2.67 -3.06
N ASN A 221 -11.72 -3.17 -3.01
CA ASN A 221 -12.09 -4.37 -2.28
C ASN A 221 -12.52 -5.45 -3.27
N ILE A 222 -11.85 -6.61 -3.19
CA ILE A 222 -12.01 -7.76 -4.07
C ILE A 222 -12.56 -8.90 -3.23
N SER A 223 -13.73 -9.41 -3.57
CA SER A 223 -14.16 -10.71 -3.05
C SER A 223 -13.35 -11.81 -3.75
N LEU A 224 -12.74 -12.70 -2.96
CA LEU A 224 -11.95 -13.81 -3.50
C LEU A 224 -12.77 -15.10 -3.62
N LEU A 225 -14.05 -15.06 -3.20
CA LEU A 225 -15.03 -16.13 -3.39
C LEU A 225 -16.09 -15.78 -4.44
N GLU A 226 -16.50 -14.52 -4.49
CA GLU A 226 -17.52 -14.04 -5.42
C GLU A 226 -16.85 -13.19 -6.51
N PRO A 227 -17.37 -13.17 -7.74
CA PRO A 227 -16.81 -12.36 -8.81
C PRO A 227 -17.17 -10.87 -8.63
N SER A 228 -16.72 -10.24 -7.54
CA SER A 228 -17.01 -8.85 -7.22
C SER A 228 -15.74 -8.06 -6.91
N ILE A 229 -15.62 -6.91 -7.57
CA ILE A 229 -14.60 -5.89 -7.29
C ILE A 229 -15.37 -4.59 -7.06
N THR A 230 -15.15 -4.00 -5.90
CA THR A 230 -15.80 -2.76 -5.47
C THR A 230 -14.74 -1.71 -5.18
N ARG A 231 -15.06 -0.45 -5.47
CA ARG A 231 -14.19 0.70 -5.22
C ARG A 231 -14.88 1.62 -4.23
N HIS A 232 -14.22 1.90 -3.13
CA HIS A 232 -14.75 2.75 -2.07
C HIS A 232 -13.94 4.05 -2.03
N PRO A 233 -14.56 5.22 -2.28
CA PRO A 233 -13.85 6.48 -2.17
C PRO A 233 -13.45 6.76 -0.72
N VAL A 234 -12.18 7.07 -0.52
CA VAL A 234 -11.60 7.51 0.76
C VAL A 234 -11.45 9.02 0.71
N LEU A 235 -12.11 9.73 1.62
CA LEU A 235 -12.01 11.19 1.69
C LEU A 235 -10.89 11.59 2.65
N LYS A 236 -10.06 12.55 2.25
CA LYS A 236 -9.04 13.13 3.12
C LYS A 236 -9.72 13.86 4.27
N ILE A 237 -9.35 13.51 5.51
CA ILE A 237 -9.91 14.12 6.71
C ILE A 237 -9.17 15.45 6.98
N PRO A 238 -9.88 16.59 7.10
CA PRO A 238 -9.24 17.90 7.27
C PRO A 238 -8.32 18.03 8.48
N ARG A 239 -8.50 17.21 9.52
CA ARG A 239 -7.67 17.17 10.74
C ARG A 239 -7.07 15.79 10.97
N CYS A 240 -6.76 15.07 9.90
CA CYS A 240 -6.08 13.79 10.01
C CYS A 240 -4.79 13.97 10.82
N PRO A 241 -4.55 13.18 11.88
CA PRO A 241 -3.36 13.31 12.73
C PRO A 241 -2.06 12.97 11.98
N CYS A 242 -2.15 12.35 10.80
CA CYS A 242 -0.99 11.94 10.02
C CYS A 242 -0.75 12.83 8.79
N CYS A 243 -1.78 13.14 7.99
CA CYS A 243 -1.60 13.79 6.69
C CYS A 243 -2.13 15.23 6.60
N SER A 244 -2.65 15.78 7.70
CA SER A 244 -3.12 17.17 7.73
C SER A 244 -2.11 18.08 8.44
N PRO A 245 -1.76 19.23 7.84
CA PRO A 245 -0.96 20.25 8.51
C PRO A 245 -1.75 21.05 9.57
N ALA A 246 -3.07 20.83 9.68
CA ALA A 246 -3.92 21.58 10.59
C ALA A 246 -3.85 21.02 12.04
N GLU A 247 -2.78 21.36 12.76
CA GLU A 247 -2.63 21.09 14.20
C GLU A 247 -3.48 22.02 15.10
N TRP A 248 -4.18 22.99 14.52
CA TRP A 248 -4.90 24.00 15.29
C TRP A 248 -6.08 23.40 16.08
N ARG A 249 -5.97 23.43 17.41
CA ARG A 249 -7.07 23.19 18.34
C ARG A 249 -7.65 24.54 18.77
N PRO A 250 -8.96 24.78 18.62
CA PRO A 250 -9.57 25.91 19.29
C PRO A 250 -9.44 25.72 20.80
N ASP A 251 -8.97 26.74 21.51
CA ASP A 251 -9.07 26.77 22.97
C ASP A 251 -10.55 26.78 23.36
N ILE A 252 -11.02 25.65 23.89
CA ILE A 252 -12.38 25.50 24.40
C ILE A 252 -12.57 26.18 25.77
N ASN A 253 -11.48 26.61 26.39
CA ASN A 253 -11.45 27.34 27.66
C ASN A 253 -10.85 28.74 27.49
N VAL A 254 -11.30 29.52 26.50
CA VAL A 254 -11.05 30.97 26.54
C VAL A 254 -11.85 31.51 27.72
N SER A 255 -11.17 31.83 28.82
CA SER A 255 -11.85 32.45 29.96
C SER A 255 -12.41 33.80 29.51
N LYS A 256 -13.60 34.19 30.00
CA LYS A 256 -14.17 35.53 29.72
C LYS A 256 -13.20 36.68 30.04
N ASN A 257 -12.22 36.44 30.91
CA ASN A 257 -11.21 37.41 31.31
C ASN A 257 -10.10 37.57 30.24
N GLU A 258 -9.69 36.51 29.56
CA GLU A 258 -8.70 36.59 28.46
C GLU A 258 -9.24 37.36 27.27
N PHE A 259 -10.52 37.15 26.89
CA PHE A 259 -11.16 37.88 25.80
C PHE A 259 -11.20 39.41 26.04
N LYS A 260 -11.39 39.84 27.30
CA LYS A 260 -11.36 41.26 27.66
C LYS A 260 -9.96 41.86 27.62
N GLN A 261 -8.93 41.09 27.94
CA GLN A 261 -7.54 41.56 27.90
C GLN A 261 -7.05 41.73 26.45
N THR A 262 -7.47 40.86 25.52
CA THR A 262 -7.10 40.98 24.11
C THR A 262 -7.74 42.20 23.42
N LEU A 263 -8.93 42.63 23.87
CA LEU A 263 -9.63 43.83 23.39
C LEU A 263 -9.05 45.14 23.93
N LEU A 264 -8.36 45.11 25.07
CA LEU A 264 -7.75 46.29 25.71
C LEU A 264 -6.26 46.46 25.33
N ALA A 265 -5.65 45.46 24.69
CA ALA A 265 -4.26 45.50 24.23
C ALA A 265 -4.13 45.94 22.76
N SER A 266 -5.24 46.19 22.07
CA SER A 266 -5.33 46.66 20.68
C SER A 266 -5.77 48.11 20.54
N GLU A 267 -5.84 48.86 21.65
CA GLU A 267 -5.90 50.34 21.73
C GLU A 267 -4.53 50.90 22.14
#